data_AF-A0A6P8RRH3-F1
#
_entry.id   AF-A0A6P8RRH3-F1
#
_cell.length_a   1.000
_cell.length_b   1.000
_cell.length_c   1.000
_cell.angle_alpha   90.00
_cell.angle_beta   90.00
_cell.angle_gamma   90.00
#
_symmetry.space_group_name_H-M   'P 1'
#
loop_
_entity.id
_entity.type
_entity.pdbx_description
1 polymer ?
#
loop_
_entity_poly.entity_id
_entity_poly.type
_entity_poly.pdbx_seq_one_letter_code
_entity_poly.pdbx_strand_id
1 'polypeptide(L)'
;MASSPLRLLACGDVEGKFDLLFTRVRAIQKKSGQFDLLLCVGNFFGSTAEAESEWEEYQKGTKKAPIQTCVLGANNQETVKHFQESDGCELAENITYLGRKGLFTGASGLQIAYLSGIESQNEPSPAFGFTAKDTTSLKVALTSNSKFRGVDILLTSPWPKDVWNYGNNPGEVDTRKCGSALVAGLALALKPRYHFAALEGASYERLPYRNHVVLQENAQHVSRFITLASVGNMSKKKYLYAFNIVPLTHMDPAELVKQPLDVTENPYRKSGKDSNKAKQATTIEEEEPITQFFFDLSKQQGKKRPSAGRGDGQHSSPKQPRKPPQPTGPCWFCLASPEVEKHLVVSIGTHCYLALAKGGLTSDHILILPIGHYQSVVELSSEVVEEVAEYKAALKKFLKSKGKRCVLFERNYRSQHLQLQVVPVPLNCCTTDHIKETFITQAEEQQIELLEIPEHSDIKQIVQPGIPYFYVELDTGEKLFHRIKKNFPLQFGREVLASEDILNIPARGDWRECKCSREEEETLAKSFRQDFEPFDFSLTD
;
A
#
# COMPACT_ATOMS: atom_id res chain seq x y z
N MET A 1 10.13 -2.18 28.44
CA MET A 1 9.84 -0.82 28.94
C MET A 1 9.60 0.06 27.73
N ALA A 2 8.42 0.68 27.60
CA ALA A 2 8.13 1.56 26.46
C ALA A 2 9.06 2.77 26.51
N SER A 3 9.84 3.02 25.45
CA SER A 3 10.72 4.18 25.38
C SER A 3 9.89 5.46 25.31
N SER A 4 10.22 6.45 26.14
CA SER A 4 9.58 7.77 26.08
C SER A 4 9.77 8.41 24.70
N PRO A 5 8.73 9.06 24.13
CA PRO A 5 8.84 9.73 22.84
C PRO A 5 9.81 10.91 22.93
N LEU A 6 10.66 11.05 21.91
CA LEU A 6 11.56 12.20 21.75
C LEU A 6 10.76 13.40 21.24
N ARG A 7 11.15 14.60 21.67
CA ARG A 7 10.50 15.85 21.32
C ARG A 7 11.46 16.68 20.48
N LEU A 8 11.11 16.86 19.22
CA LEU A 8 11.98 17.49 18.23
C LEU A 8 11.36 18.78 17.68
N LEU A 9 12.22 19.71 17.30
CA LEU A 9 11.88 20.89 16.53
C LEU A 9 12.52 20.78 15.14
N ALA A 10 11.78 21.12 14.08
CA ALA A 10 12.32 21.32 12.75
C ALA A 10 12.15 22.79 12.33
N CYS A 11 13.15 23.35 11.67
CA CYS A 11 13.19 24.72 11.18
C CYS A 11 13.55 24.76 9.69
N GLY A 12 12.89 25.66 8.95
CA GLY A 12 13.21 25.95 7.54
C GLY A 12 14.47 26.81 7.40
N ASP A 13 14.42 27.76 6.48
CA ASP A 13 15.52 28.69 6.23
C ASP A 13 15.69 29.68 7.39
N VAL A 14 16.85 29.67 8.04
CA VAL A 14 17.19 30.61 9.13
C VAL A 14 17.72 31.93 8.57
N GLU A 15 18.47 31.87 7.46
CA GLU A 15 19.03 33.03 6.75
C GLU A 15 19.83 33.96 7.68
N GLY A 16 20.51 33.40 8.69
CA GLY A 16 21.31 34.17 9.64
C GLY A 16 20.53 34.84 10.78
N LYS A 17 19.21 34.62 10.90
CA LYS A 17 18.36 35.21 11.95
C LYS A 17 18.33 34.35 13.22
N PHE A 18 19.50 34.09 13.82
CA PHE A 18 19.68 33.12 14.90
C PHE A 18 18.95 33.49 16.20
N ASP A 19 19.01 34.75 16.59
CA ASP A 19 18.44 35.32 17.81
C ASP A 19 16.92 35.25 17.77
N LEU A 20 16.34 35.54 16.60
CA LEU A 20 14.91 35.41 16.37
C LEU A 20 14.47 33.95 16.51
N LEU A 21 15.21 33.02 15.89
CA LEU A 21 14.98 31.58 16.00
C LEU A 21 15.10 31.10 17.46
N PHE A 22 16.23 31.34 18.10
CA PHE A 22 16.53 30.82 19.42
C PHE A 22 15.70 31.47 20.53
N THR A 23 15.31 32.74 20.38
CA THR A 23 14.34 33.38 21.28
C THR A 23 12.98 32.71 21.16
N ARG A 24 12.55 32.38 19.93
CA ARG A 24 11.31 31.62 19.72
C ARG A 24 11.39 30.21 20.31
N VAL A 25 12.52 29.52 20.15
CA VAL A 25 12.76 28.19 20.72
C VAL A 25 12.69 28.24 22.25
N ARG A 26 13.37 29.18 22.91
CA ARG A 26 13.28 29.38 24.37
C ARG A 26 11.84 29.60 24.83
N ALA A 27 11.07 30.40 24.10
CA ALA A 27 9.67 30.64 24.42
C ALA A 27 8.81 29.36 24.29
N ILE A 28 9.06 28.54 23.26
CA ILE A 28 8.38 27.25 23.08
C ILE A 28 8.74 26.29 24.20
N GLN A 29 10.02 26.19 24.59
CA GLN A 29 10.44 25.32 25.68
C GLN A 29 9.84 25.72 27.03
N LYS A 30 9.79 27.03 27.30
CA LYS A 30 9.15 27.55 28.51
C LYS A 30 7.66 27.20 28.57
N LYS A 31 6.96 27.18 27.43
CA LYS A 31 5.52 26.92 27.36
C LYS A 31 5.18 25.43 27.34
N SER A 32 5.91 24.65 26.57
CA SER A 32 5.55 23.26 26.24
C SER A 32 6.47 22.24 26.92
N GLY A 33 7.50 22.67 27.63
CA GLY A 33 8.54 21.80 28.21
C GLY A 33 9.75 21.63 27.28
N GLN A 34 10.76 20.93 27.79
CA GLN A 34 12.04 20.74 27.10
C GLN A 34 11.90 19.93 25.80
N PHE A 35 12.74 20.27 24.82
CA PHE A 35 12.88 19.58 23.54
C PHE A 35 14.31 19.06 23.43
N ASP A 36 14.47 17.91 22.80
CA ASP A 36 15.74 17.19 22.75
C ASP A 36 16.69 17.72 21.67
N LEU A 37 16.14 18.14 20.51
CA LEU A 37 16.94 18.54 19.35
C LEU A 37 16.18 19.50 18.43
N LEU A 38 16.92 20.42 17.81
CA LEU A 38 16.48 21.29 16.72
C LEU A 38 17.15 20.88 15.40
N LEU A 39 16.35 20.69 14.35
CA LEU A 39 16.80 20.30 13.01
C LEU A 39 16.57 21.46 12.03
N CYS A 40 17.64 22.09 11.56
CA CYS A 40 17.57 23.17 10.56
C CYS A 40 17.86 22.59 9.17
N VAL A 41 16.85 22.62 8.29
CA VAL A 41 16.90 21.94 6.98
C VAL A 41 17.07 22.88 5.80
N GLY A 42 17.16 24.20 6.01
CA GLY A 42 17.34 25.19 4.95
C GLY A 42 18.68 25.92 5.04
N ASN A 43 18.71 27.13 4.47
CA ASN A 43 19.82 28.05 4.62
C ASN A 43 19.98 28.45 6.08
N PHE A 44 21.00 27.95 6.75
CA PHE A 44 21.27 28.32 8.14
C PHE A 44 21.91 29.71 8.23
N PHE A 45 22.94 29.96 7.41
CA PHE A 45 23.64 31.24 7.32
C PHE A 45 22.97 32.20 6.35
N GLY A 46 23.12 33.50 6.61
CA GLY A 46 22.74 34.58 5.71
C GLY A 46 23.98 35.26 5.14
N SER A 47 23.81 36.04 4.08
CA SER A 47 24.90 36.76 3.41
C SER A 47 25.01 38.24 3.83
N THR A 48 24.15 38.70 4.74
CA THR A 48 24.13 40.10 5.18
C THR A 48 25.17 40.34 6.28
N ALA A 49 25.63 41.60 6.41
CA ALA A 49 26.61 41.96 7.44
C ALA A 49 26.07 41.73 8.86
N GLU A 50 24.76 41.91 9.07
CA GLU A 50 24.10 41.66 10.34
C GLU A 50 24.12 40.17 10.70
N ALA A 51 23.88 39.29 9.72
CA ALA A 51 23.93 37.84 9.93
C ALA A 51 25.34 37.37 10.32
N GLU A 52 26.37 37.92 9.68
CA GLU A 52 27.77 37.61 10.01
C GLU A 52 28.15 38.13 11.41
N SER A 53 27.76 39.36 11.75
CA SER A 53 28.00 39.92 13.08
C SER A 53 27.31 39.11 14.17
N GLU A 54 26.09 38.65 13.94
CA GLU A 54 25.35 37.83 14.88
C GLU A 54 26.01 36.45 15.05
N TRP A 55 26.44 35.85 13.94
CA TRP A 55 27.16 34.57 13.94
C TRP A 55 28.46 34.62 14.76
N GLU A 56 29.24 35.71 14.64
CA GLU A 56 30.47 35.87 15.42
C GLU A 56 30.24 35.79 16.93
N GLU A 57 29.10 36.25 17.44
CA GLU A 57 28.77 36.16 18.87
C GLU A 57 28.51 34.72 19.32
N TYR A 58 27.96 33.88 18.44
CA TYR A 58 27.80 32.45 18.69
C TYR A 58 29.13 31.70 18.58
N GLN A 59 29.98 32.04 17.60
CA GLN A 59 31.32 31.45 17.47
C GLN A 59 32.23 31.77 18.65
N LYS A 60 32.17 33.00 19.18
CA LYS A 60 32.94 33.42 20.36
C LYS A 60 32.37 32.88 21.67
N GLY A 61 31.19 32.25 21.63
CA GLY A 61 30.50 31.70 22.82
C GLY A 61 29.80 32.75 23.70
N THR A 62 29.72 34.01 23.25
CA THR A 62 28.98 35.08 23.93
C THR A 62 27.49 34.76 23.98
N LYS A 63 26.96 34.22 22.87
CA LYS A 63 25.61 33.67 22.77
C LYS A 63 25.68 32.17 22.55
N LYS A 64 24.67 31.46 23.05
CA LYS A 64 24.59 30.01 22.99
C LYS A 64 23.23 29.55 22.47
N ALA A 65 23.23 28.52 21.65
CA ALA A 65 21.98 27.88 21.25
C ALA A 65 21.33 27.24 22.48
N PRO A 66 20.01 27.40 22.68
CA PRO A 66 19.30 26.93 23.86
C PRO A 66 19.16 25.41 23.90
N ILE A 67 19.37 24.73 22.76
CA ILE A 67 19.35 23.28 22.60
C ILE A 67 20.32 22.85 21.51
N GLN A 68 20.67 21.57 21.53
CA GLN A 68 21.40 20.92 20.45
C GLN A 68 20.70 21.19 19.12
N THR A 69 21.43 21.78 18.18
CA THR A 69 20.92 22.25 16.89
C THR A 69 21.75 21.59 15.79
N CYS A 70 21.13 20.71 15.02
CA CYS A 70 21.74 20.10 13.85
C CYS A 70 21.40 20.89 12.58
N VAL A 71 22.42 21.19 11.78
CA VAL A 71 22.28 21.97 10.54
C VAL A 71 22.75 21.17 9.33
N LEU A 72 22.07 21.38 8.19
CA LEU A 72 22.56 20.95 6.88
C LEU A 72 23.61 21.94 6.33
N GLY A 73 24.35 21.49 5.32
CA GLY A 73 25.43 22.27 4.70
C GLY A 73 24.93 23.40 3.80
N ALA A 74 25.89 24.13 3.24
CA ALA A 74 25.63 25.25 2.35
C ALA A 74 24.78 24.87 1.13
N ASN A 75 23.90 25.76 0.70
CA ASN A 75 23.10 25.64 -0.54
C ASN A 75 23.49 26.67 -1.61
N ASN A 76 24.42 27.58 -1.27
CA ASN A 76 24.95 28.59 -2.17
C ASN A 76 26.45 28.78 -1.92
N GLN A 77 27.15 29.41 -2.87
CA GLN A 77 28.61 29.58 -2.80
C GLN A 77 29.06 30.50 -1.65
N GLU A 78 28.24 31.48 -1.27
CA GLU A 78 28.56 32.51 -0.29
C GLU A 78 28.67 31.94 1.13
N THR A 79 27.83 30.95 1.45
CA THR A 79 27.78 30.33 2.78
C THR A 79 28.73 29.16 2.95
N VAL A 80 29.39 28.68 1.89
CA VAL A 80 30.36 27.56 1.94
C VAL A 80 31.49 27.83 2.94
N LYS A 81 31.95 29.08 3.05
CA LYS A 81 33.04 29.48 3.97
C LYS A 81 32.80 29.10 5.43
N HIS A 82 31.53 28.96 5.82
CA HIS A 82 31.13 28.61 7.19
C HIS A 82 31.22 27.09 7.46
N PHE A 83 31.40 26.27 6.43
CA PHE A 83 31.47 24.82 6.51
C PHE A 83 32.85 24.34 6.03
N GLN A 84 33.81 24.27 6.95
CA GLN A 84 35.21 23.99 6.61
C GLN A 84 35.50 22.49 6.43
N GLU A 85 34.77 21.61 7.13
CA GLU A 85 34.97 20.16 7.11
C GLU A 85 33.85 19.45 6.34
N SER A 86 34.15 18.37 5.63
CA SER A 86 33.15 17.62 4.85
C SER A 86 32.30 16.65 5.67
N ASP A 87 32.85 16.16 6.78
CA ASP A 87 32.36 14.99 7.52
C ASP A 87 31.49 15.37 8.73
N GLY A 88 31.15 16.65 8.84
CA GLY A 88 30.38 17.22 9.93
C GLY A 88 31.28 17.66 11.08
N CYS A 89 30.93 18.78 11.71
CA CYS A 89 31.70 19.36 12.81
C CYS A 89 30.81 20.20 13.72
N GLU A 90 31.27 20.47 14.92
CA GLU A 90 30.64 21.48 15.78
C GLU A 90 31.06 22.87 15.29
N LEU A 91 30.08 23.67 14.89
CA LEU A 91 30.30 25.02 14.35
C LEU A 91 30.41 26.07 15.46
N ALA A 92 29.62 25.87 16.51
CA ALA A 92 29.58 26.65 17.74
C ALA A 92 28.94 25.79 18.84
N GLU A 93 29.01 26.22 20.09
CA GLU A 93 28.45 25.46 21.22
C GLU A 93 26.95 25.14 20.99
N ASN A 94 26.64 23.84 21.02
CA ASN A 94 25.30 23.27 20.73
C ASN A 94 24.82 23.43 19.27
N ILE A 95 25.70 23.80 18.32
CA ILE A 95 25.37 23.91 16.89
C ILE A 95 26.30 22.99 16.10
N THR A 96 25.75 21.93 15.54
CA THR A 96 26.50 20.88 14.83
C THR A 96 26.09 20.81 13.37
N TYR A 97 27.06 20.92 12.48
CA TYR A 97 26.91 20.55 11.08
C TYR A 97 26.98 19.04 10.92
N LEU A 98 25.95 18.45 10.29
CA LEU A 98 25.87 16.99 10.12
C LEU A 98 26.87 16.43 9.09
N GLY A 99 27.39 17.26 8.18
CA GLY A 99 28.23 16.81 7.08
C GLY A 99 27.49 16.77 5.74
N ARG A 100 28.21 16.36 4.69
CA ARG A 100 27.69 16.40 3.32
C ARG A 100 26.55 15.41 3.07
N LYS A 101 26.68 14.19 3.59
CA LYS A 101 25.67 13.13 3.51
C LYS A 101 25.98 12.08 4.57
N GLY A 102 24.96 11.40 5.09
CA GLY A 102 25.18 10.33 6.05
C GLY A 102 23.97 9.92 6.84
N LEU A 103 24.23 9.20 7.93
CA LEU A 103 23.24 8.77 8.91
C LEU A 103 23.71 9.17 10.30
N PHE A 104 22.96 10.07 10.92
CA PHE A 104 23.15 10.42 12.32
C PHE A 104 22.31 9.45 13.17
N THR A 105 22.97 8.75 14.09
CA THR A 105 22.31 7.84 15.04
C THR A 105 22.45 8.40 16.45
N GLY A 106 21.34 8.85 17.03
CA GLY A 106 21.32 9.36 18.40
C GLY A 106 21.42 8.24 19.44
N ALA A 107 21.84 8.57 20.66
CA ALA A 107 21.92 7.62 21.79
C ALA A 107 20.56 6.97 22.14
N SER A 108 19.45 7.62 21.78
CA SER A 108 18.08 7.12 21.92
C SER A 108 17.67 6.12 20.84
N GLY A 109 18.55 5.79 19.89
CA GLY A 109 18.24 4.93 18.73
C GLY A 109 17.57 5.65 17.56
N LEU A 110 17.39 6.97 17.64
CA LEU A 110 16.84 7.80 16.55
C LEU A 110 17.77 7.82 15.33
N GLN A 111 17.24 7.50 14.15
CA GLN A 111 17.99 7.45 12.90
C GLN A 111 17.62 8.59 11.95
N ILE A 112 18.53 9.54 11.74
CA ILE A 112 18.35 10.70 10.87
C ILE A 112 19.28 10.57 9.66
N ALA A 113 18.72 10.31 8.49
CA ALA A 113 19.45 10.41 7.23
C ALA A 113 19.48 11.86 6.77
N TYR A 114 20.60 12.32 6.23
CA TYR A 114 20.74 13.69 5.76
C TYR A 114 21.51 13.78 4.44
N LEU A 115 21.16 14.77 3.63
CA LEU A 115 21.83 15.14 2.39
C LEU A 115 21.88 16.67 2.30
N SER A 116 23.10 17.21 2.34
CA SER A 116 23.36 18.66 2.32
C SER A 116 23.57 19.17 0.89
N GLY A 117 23.15 20.41 0.66
CA GLY A 117 23.34 21.13 -0.61
C GLY A 117 22.20 20.97 -1.61
N ILE A 118 22.46 21.39 -2.85
CA ILE A 118 21.52 21.37 -3.99
C ILE A 118 21.96 20.39 -5.09
N GLU A 119 21.02 19.96 -5.93
CA GLU A 119 21.34 19.06 -7.04
C GLU A 119 22.29 19.73 -8.05
N SER A 120 23.43 19.09 -8.32
CA SER A 120 24.41 19.55 -9.29
C SER A 120 24.63 18.50 -10.39
N GLN A 121 24.74 18.98 -11.63
CA GLN A 121 25.09 18.16 -12.79
C GLN A 121 26.60 18.11 -13.06
N ASN A 122 27.40 18.91 -12.35
CA ASN A 122 28.84 18.98 -12.54
C ASN A 122 29.57 17.91 -11.73
N GLU A 123 30.60 17.31 -12.31
CA GLU A 123 31.56 16.44 -11.61
C GLU A 123 32.98 17.02 -11.70
N PRO A 124 33.65 17.33 -10.57
CA PRO A 124 33.17 17.21 -9.19
C PRO A 124 32.09 18.24 -8.85
N SER A 125 31.18 17.89 -7.94
CA SER A 125 30.15 18.85 -7.51
C SER A 125 30.76 19.98 -6.69
N PRO A 126 30.15 21.17 -6.70
CA PRO A 126 30.54 22.24 -5.80
C PRO A 126 30.31 21.82 -4.33
N ALA A 127 30.97 22.49 -3.40
CA ALA A 127 30.86 22.20 -1.96
C ALA A 127 29.42 22.34 -1.41
N PHE A 128 28.59 23.15 -2.08
CA PHE A 128 27.17 23.35 -1.77
C PHE A 128 26.23 22.47 -2.60
N GLY A 129 26.76 21.44 -3.29
CA GLY A 129 25.97 20.59 -4.18
C GLY A 129 26.27 19.10 -4.06
N PHE A 130 25.28 18.29 -4.42
CA PHE A 130 25.36 16.82 -4.44
C PHE A 130 25.08 16.27 -5.84
N THR A 131 25.60 15.08 -6.13
CA THR A 131 25.40 14.38 -7.43
C THR A 131 24.63 13.07 -7.27
N ALA A 132 24.34 12.41 -8.40
CA ALA A 132 23.77 11.07 -8.42
C ALA A 132 24.66 10.02 -7.71
N LYS A 133 25.98 10.20 -7.74
CA LYS A 133 26.92 9.32 -7.00
C LYS A 133 26.73 9.46 -5.50
N ASP A 134 26.46 10.67 -5.01
CA ASP A 134 26.22 10.92 -3.59
C ASP A 134 24.95 10.25 -3.07
N THR A 135 23.86 10.39 -3.81
CA THR A 135 22.59 9.76 -3.42
C THR A 135 22.65 8.23 -3.55
N THR A 136 23.33 7.72 -4.58
CA THR A 136 23.51 6.28 -4.77
C THR A 136 24.35 5.66 -3.66
N SER A 137 25.48 6.29 -3.30
CA SER A 137 26.33 5.81 -2.21
C SER A 137 25.60 5.81 -0.86
N LEU A 138 24.86 6.88 -0.54
CA LEU A 138 24.04 6.93 0.68
C LEU A 138 22.95 5.84 0.68
N LYS A 139 22.27 5.65 -0.46
CA LYS A 139 21.26 4.59 -0.63
C LYS A 139 21.88 3.21 -0.39
N VAL A 140 22.99 2.89 -1.04
CA VAL A 140 23.66 1.58 -0.91
C VAL A 140 24.14 1.35 0.52
N ALA A 141 24.75 2.36 1.15
CA ALA A 141 25.23 2.27 2.53
C ALA A 141 24.11 1.87 3.51
N LEU A 142 22.90 2.42 3.34
CA LEU A 142 21.78 2.17 4.25
C LEU A 142 20.94 0.95 3.89
N THR A 143 20.71 0.72 2.60
CA THR A 143 19.81 -0.36 2.13
C THR A 143 20.50 -1.70 1.93
N SER A 144 21.83 -1.78 1.97
CA SER A 144 22.60 -3.04 1.88
C SER A 144 22.32 -3.99 3.04
N ASN A 145 21.84 -3.47 4.18
CA ASN A 145 21.42 -4.29 5.31
C ASN A 145 20.06 -4.93 5.02
N SER A 146 19.99 -6.27 5.00
CA SER A 146 18.76 -7.04 4.74
C SER A 146 17.64 -6.79 5.74
N LYS A 147 17.95 -6.21 6.92
CA LYS A 147 16.98 -5.80 7.95
C LYS A 147 16.58 -4.32 7.84
N PHE A 148 17.03 -3.58 6.83
CA PHE A 148 16.69 -2.17 6.66
C PHE A 148 15.20 -2.00 6.38
N ARG A 149 14.49 -1.34 7.30
CA ARG A 149 13.04 -1.08 7.19
C ARG A 149 12.73 0.33 6.68
N GLY A 150 13.61 1.27 6.96
CA GLY A 150 13.49 2.70 6.66
C GLY A 150 14.28 3.53 7.68
N VAL A 151 14.12 4.85 7.63
CA VAL A 151 14.73 5.79 8.59
C VAL A 151 13.68 6.63 9.31
N ASP A 152 13.99 7.16 10.49
CA ASP A 152 13.02 7.96 11.25
C ASP A 152 12.80 9.30 10.56
N ILE A 153 13.90 9.96 10.17
CA ILE A 153 13.87 11.29 9.59
C ILE A 153 14.82 11.34 8.39
N LEU A 154 14.37 11.95 7.30
CA LEU A 154 15.20 12.38 6.18
C LEU A 154 15.24 13.92 6.15
N LEU A 155 16.45 14.48 6.13
CA LEU A 155 16.71 15.91 6.03
C LEU A 155 17.34 16.23 4.67
N THR A 156 16.71 17.10 3.90
CA THR A 156 17.23 17.57 2.62
C THR A 156 16.90 19.04 2.45
N SER A 157 17.82 19.85 1.92
CA SER A 157 17.50 21.25 1.66
C SER A 157 16.45 21.42 0.53
N PRO A 158 16.68 20.90 -0.69
CA PRO A 158 15.69 20.98 -1.76
C PRO A 158 14.55 20.00 -1.56
N TRP A 159 13.40 20.31 -2.16
CA TRP A 159 12.25 19.42 -2.16
C TRP A 159 12.52 18.19 -3.03
N PRO A 160 11.91 17.03 -2.75
CA PRO A 160 11.81 15.96 -3.73
C PRO A 160 10.91 16.38 -4.90
N LYS A 161 11.33 16.09 -6.12
CA LYS A 161 10.53 16.32 -7.32
C LYS A 161 9.21 15.54 -7.26
N ASP A 162 8.15 16.16 -7.77
CA ASP A 162 6.80 15.59 -7.88
C ASP A 162 6.15 15.20 -6.54
N VAL A 163 6.64 15.74 -5.42
CA VAL A 163 6.17 15.38 -4.07
C VAL A 163 4.68 15.65 -3.85
N TRP A 164 4.10 16.63 -4.54
CA TRP A 164 2.67 16.96 -4.47
C TRP A 164 1.77 15.92 -5.14
N ASN A 165 2.29 14.99 -5.93
CA ASN A 165 1.48 13.97 -6.61
C ASN A 165 0.63 13.17 -5.63
N TYR A 166 -0.63 12.94 -6.00
CA TYR A 166 -1.66 12.27 -5.19
C TYR A 166 -2.01 12.97 -3.86
N GLY A 167 -1.35 14.09 -3.52
CA GLY A 167 -1.54 14.84 -2.28
C GLY A 167 -2.37 16.11 -2.45
N ASN A 168 -2.37 16.94 -1.42
CA ASN A 168 -2.93 18.29 -1.42
C ASN A 168 -2.06 19.27 -2.24
N ASN A 169 -2.68 20.32 -2.79
CA ASN A 169 -2.00 21.31 -3.61
C ASN A 169 -0.96 22.12 -2.79
N PRO A 170 0.30 22.28 -3.26
CA PRO A 170 1.34 23.08 -2.58
C PRO A 170 1.13 24.60 -2.66
N GLY A 171 0.06 25.08 -3.30
CA GLY A 171 -0.31 26.48 -3.30
C GLY A 171 0.55 27.34 -4.22
N GLU A 172 1.35 28.23 -3.63
CA GLU A 172 2.12 29.27 -4.35
C GLU A 172 3.44 28.78 -4.98
N VAL A 173 3.83 27.52 -4.74
CA VAL A 173 5.10 26.97 -5.23
C VAL A 173 5.01 26.63 -6.72
N ASP A 174 6.01 27.04 -7.52
CA ASP A 174 6.09 26.68 -8.94
C ASP A 174 6.51 25.21 -9.11
N THR A 175 5.52 24.34 -9.22
CA THR A 175 5.68 22.89 -9.37
C THR A 175 6.46 22.47 -10.62
N ARG A 176 6.70 23.37 -11.59
CA ARG A 176 7.49 23.03 -12.79
C ARG A 176 9.00 23.11 -12.57
N LYS A 177 9.42 23.97 -11.65
CA LYS A 177 10.84 24.25 -11.36
C LYS A 177 11.29 23.71 -10.00
N CYS A 178 10.33 23.49 -9.10
CA CYS A 178 10.59 22.97 -7.77
C CYS A 178 10.97 21.49 -7.79
N GLY A 179 11.99 21.15 -7.01
CA GLY A 179 12.28 19.80 -6.58
C GLY A 179 13.35 19.05 -7.37
N SER A 180 14.06 18.18 -6.66
CA SER A 180 15.16 17.34 -7.13
C SER A 180 14.70 15.91 -7.42
N ALA A 181 15.05 15.40 -8.60
CA ALA A 181 14.75 14.02 -8.98
C ALA A 181 15.59 13.02 -8.17
N LEU A 182 16.83 13.40 -7.84
CA LEU A 182 17.71 12.59 -7.00
C LEU A 182 17.16 12.47 -5.57
N VAL A 183 16.61 13.55 -5.00
CA VAL A 183 15.98 13.53 -3.68
C VAL A 183 14.70 12.69 -3.68
N ALA A 184 13.88 12.76 -4.74
CA ALA A 184 12.72 11.88 -4.89
C ALA A 184 13.13 10.39 -4.90
N GLY A 185 14.18 10.05 -5.65
CA GLY A 185 14.75 8.69 -5.67
C GLY A 185 15.30 8.25 -4.31
N LEU A 186 15.91 9.17 -3.56
CA LEU A 186 16.42 8.90 -2.22
C LEU A 186 15.27 8.66 -1.22
N ALA A 187 14.24 9.51 -1.22
CA ALA A 187 13.07 9.35 -0.36
C ALA A 187 12.32 8.04 -0.64
N LEU A 188 12.18 7.66 -1.92
CA LEU A 188 11.60 6.37 -2.32
C LEU A 188 12.40 5.18 -1.78
N ALA A 189 13.73 5.27 -1.77
CA ALA A 189 14.60 4.19 -1.32
C ALA A 189 14.70 4.08 0.20
N LEU A 190 14.86 5.21 0.90
CA LEU A 190 15.09 5.26 2.34
C LEU A 190 13.80 5.18 3.16
N LYS A 191 12.63 5.44 2.56
CA LYS A 191 11.32 5.33 3.19
C LYS A 191 11.30 6.03 4.56
N PRO A 192 11.48 7.36 4.62
CA PRO A 192 11.56 8.05 5.90
C PRO A 192 10.18 8.18 6.57
N ARG A 193 10.08 8.13 7.90
CA ARG A 193 8.80 8.46 8.58
C ARG A 193 8.45 9.94 8.50
N TYR A 194 9.46 10.80 8.60
CA TYR A 194 9.37 12.23 8.38
C TYR A 194 10.42 12.68 7.38
N HIS A 195 10.02 13.52 6.43
CA HIS A 195 10.94 14.16 5.49
C HIS A 195 10.74 15.66 5.57
N PHE A 196 11.77 16.37 6.04
CA PHE A 196 11.77 17.82 6.15
C PHE A 196 12.61 18.44 5.03
N ALA A 197 12.07 19.49 4.40
CA ALA A 197 12.74 20.29 3.37
C ALA A 197 12.43 21.78 3.47
N ALA A 198 13.20 22.62 2.74
CA ALA A 198 13.11 24.09 2.79
C ALA A 198 13.37 24.72 1.41
N LEU A 199 14.00 25.90 1.35
CA LEU A 199 14.44 26.66 0.17
C LEU A 199 13.34 27.35 -0.66
N GLU A 200 12.10 26.84 -0.66
CA GLU A 200 11.01 27.42 -1.47
C GLU A 200 10.27 28.57 -0.76
N GLY A 201 10.70 28.98 0.45
CA GLY A 201 10.04 30.04 1.24
C GLY A 201 8.58 29.73 1.61
N ALA A 202 8.15 28.47 1.48
CA ALA A 202 6.77 28.04 1.62
C ALA A 202 6.61 27.00 2.74
N SER A 203 5.49 27.11 3.46
CA SER A 203 5.05 26.11 4.44
C SER A 203 4.04 25.20 3.78
N TYR A 204 4.43 23.96 3.52
CA TYR A 204 3.57 22.94 2.93
C TYR A 204 3.66 21.65 3.74
N GLU A 205 2.52 21.22 4.26
CA GLU A 205 2.36 19.94 4.94
C GLU A 205 1.56 19.04 3.98
N ARG A 206 2.25 18.08 3.38
CA ARG A 206 1.62 17.11 2.48
C ARG A 206 0.85 16.11 3.32
N LEU A 207 -0.30 15.66 2.80
CA LEU A 207 -0.94 14.43 3.27
C LEU A 207 0.11 13.29 3.37
N PRO A 208 0.03 12.37 4.33
CA PRO A 208 0.98 11.26 4.43
C PRO A 208 0.97 10.38 3.17
N TYR A 209 2.09 9.75 2.80
CA TYR A 209 2.11 8.73 1.73
C TYR A 209 2.62 7.38 2.20
N ARG A 210 2.17 6.32 1.52
CA ARG A 210 2.60 4.93 1.78
C ARG A 210 3.99 4.64 1.20
N ASN A 211 4.78 3.84 1.92
CA ASN A 211 6.07 3.32 1.44
C ASN A 211 6.00 1.89 0.89
N HIS A 212 4.79 1.35 0.73
CA HIS A 212 4.53 0.01 0.21
C HIS A 212 3.44 0.05 -0.85
N VAL A 213 3.43 -0.91 -1.78
CA VAL A 213 2.33 -1.04 -2.74
C VAL A 213 1.20 -1.78 -2.03
N VAL A 214 0.06 -1.12 -1.89
CA VAL A 214 -1.14 -1.73 -1.30
C VAL A 214 -1.44 -3.02 -2.05
N LEU A 215 -1.60 -4.13 -1.31
CA LEU A 215 -1.82 -5.49 -1.80
C LEU A 215 -0.66 -6.23 -2.47
N GLN A 216 0.44 -5.57 -2.84
CA GLN A 216 1.59 -6.26 -3.45
C GLN A 216 2.79 -6.39 -2.51
N GLU A 217 2.96 -5.43 -1.60
CA GLU A 217 4.06 -5.40 -0.64
C GLU A 217 3.52 -5.40 0.79
N ASN A 218 4.31 -5.94 1.72
CA ASN A 218 3.99 -5.89 3.13
C ASN A 218 3.81 -4.44 3.59
N ALA A 219 2.78 -4.23 4.43
CA ALA A 219 2.50 -2.93 5.02
C ALA A 219 3.74 -2.38 5.72
N GLN A 220 4.06 -1.14 5.40
CA GLN A 220 5.18 -0.38 5.94
C GLN A 220 4.67 0.94 6.48
N HIS A 221 5.48 1.60 7.29
CA HIS A 221 5.15 2.93 7.79
C HIS A 221 4.94 3.93 6.67
N VAL A 222 4.16 4.96 6.99
CA VAL A 222 3.91 6.09 6.12
C VAL A 222 4.99 7.15 6.29
N SER A 223 5.21 7.93 5.24
CA SER A 223 6.06 9.12 5.25
C SER A 223 5.21 10.37 5.37
N ARG A 224 5.64 11.32 6.20
CA ARG A 224 5.09 12.68 6.29
C ARG A 224 6.10 13.65 5.71
N PHE A 225 5.72 14.35 4.65
CA PHE A 225 6.56 15.38 4.04
C PHE A 225 6.11 16.75 4.50
N ILE A 226 7.02 17.51 5.09
CA ILE A 226 6.76 18.82 5.69
C ILE A 226 7.83 19.80 5.23
N THR A 227 7.41 20.96 4.76
CA THR A 227 8.31 22.05 4.40
C THR A 227 8.05 23.25 5.27
N LEU A 228 9.09 24.04 5.50
CA LEU A 228 9.06 25.17 6.41
C LEU A 228 9.57 26.42 5.70
N ALA A 229 8.88 27.54 5.94
CA ALA A 229 9.25 28.84 5.37
C ALA A 229 10.46 29.45 6.10
N SER A 230 10.97 30.58 5.58
CA SER A 230 12.06 31.30 6.21
C SER A 230 11.67 31.92 7.56
N VAL A 231 12.61 31.96 8.50
CA VAL A 231 12.50 32.64 9.78
C VAL A 231 12.23 34.13 9.54
N GLY A 232 11.24 34.67 10.24
CA GLY A 232 10.87 36.09 10.12
C GLY A 232 10.25 36.48 8.78
N ASN A 233 9.68 35.53 8.02
CA ASN A 233 9.00 35.83 6.77
C ASN A 233 7.80 36.78 6.96
N MET A 234 7.60 37.68 5.98
CA MET A 234 6.57 38.73 6.02
C MET A 234 5.14 38.18 6.04
N SER A 235 4.92 37.04 5.38
CA SER A 235 3.62 36.37 5.27
C SER A 235 3.23 35.57 6.53
N LYS A 236 4.05 35.61 7.59
CA LYS A 236 3.85 34.86 8.86
C LYS A 236 3.60 33.35 8.66
N LYS A 237 4.11 32.77 7.57
CA LYS A 237 4.09 31.34 7.28
C LYS A 237 4.87 30.58 8.35
N LYS A 238 4.48 29.32 8.59
CA LYS A 238 5.10 28.46 9.60
C LYS A 238 6.54 28.13 9.20
N TYR A 239 7.49 28.50 10.04
CA TYR A 239 8.92 28.23 9.88
C TYR A 239 9.48 27.25 10.94
N LEU A 240 8.69 26.94 11.96
CA LEU A 240 9.02 25.98 13.02
C LEU A 240 7.93 24.91 13.16
N TYR A 241 8.34 23.66 13.27
CA TYR A 241 7.46 22.51 13.49
C TYR A 241 7.90 21.75 14.73
N ALA A 242 7.00 21.60 15.69
CA ALA A 242 7.23 20.81 16.90
C ALA A 242 6.52 19.47 16.77
N PHE A 243 7.23 18.37 17.03
CA PHE A 243 6.67 17.03 16.93
C PHE A 243 7.34 16.05 17.87
N ASN A 244 6.63 14.95 18.11
CA ASN A 244 7.11 13.86 18.94
C ASN A 244 7.36 12.64 18.06
N ILE A 245 8.44 11.91 18.33
CA ILE A 245 8.79 10.69 17.60
C ILE A 245 9.33 9.63 18.54
N VAL A 246 8.82 8.40 18.38
CA VAL A 246 9.42 7.20 18.95
C VAL A 246 10.29 6.59 17.86
N PRO A 247 11.59 6.35 18.09
CA PRO A 247 12.48 5.75 17.09
C PRO A 247 11.95 4.42 16.54
N LEU A 248 12.19 4.17 15.26
CA LEU A 248 11.79 2.98 14.52
C LEU A 248 12.22 1.67 15.20
N THR A 249 13.39 1.69 15.84
CA THR A 249 13.98 0.55 16.56
C THR A 249 13.22 0.19 17.83
N HIS A 250 12.48 1.13 18.42
CA HIS A 250 11.74 0.97 19.68
C HIS A 250 10.22 0.94 19.50
N MET A 251 9.73 1.14 18.26
CA MET A 251 8.31 1.17 17.96
C MET A 251 7.77 -0.24 17.70
N ASP A 252 6.59 -0.54 18.24
CA ASP A 252 5.90 -1.81 17.98
C ASP A 252 5.58 -1.93 16.47
N PRO A 253 5.95 -3.04 15.81
CA PRO A 253 5.64 -3.26 14.40
C PRO A 253 4.17 -3.04 14.02
N ALA A 254 3.22 -3.36 14.90
CA ALA A 254 1.79 -3.14 14.63
C ALA A 254 1.41 -1.66 14.63
N GLU A 255 2.00 -0.86 15.51
CA GLU A 255 1.81 0.60 15.51
C GLU A 255 2.49 1.28 14.33
N LEU A 256 3.65 0.78 13.93
CA LEU A 256 4.46 1.36 12.87
C LEU A 256 3.74 1.33 11.51
N VAL A 257 2.93 0.30 11.26
CA VAL A 257 2.18 0.12 10.02
C VAL A 257 0.79 0.77 10.05
N LYS A 258 0.38 1.38 11.17
CA LYS A 258 -0.90 2.12 11.24
C LYS A 258 -0.87 3.27 10.24
N GLN A 259 -1.93 3.36 9.45
CA GLN A 259 -2.03 4.36 8.41
C GLN A 259 -3.11 5.39 8.77
N PRO A 260 -2.81 6.69 8.63
CA PRO A 260 -3.83 7.75 8.70
C PRO A 260 -4.91 7.55 7.63
N LEU A 261 -6.12 8.06 7.90
CA LEU A 261 -7.28 7.94 7.00
C LEU A 261 -7.08 8.67 5.66
N ASP A 262 -6.26 9.71 5.67
CA ASP A 262 -5.95 10.62 4.56
C ASP A 262 -4.66 10.25 3.83
N VAL A 263 -4.12 9.04 4.06
CA VAL A 263 -2.89 8.59 3.43
C VAL A 263 -3.09 8.38 1.92
N THR A 264 -2.10 8.82 1.15
CA THR A 264 -2.12 8.76 -0.31
C THR A 264 -1.06 7.80 -0.86
N GLU A 265 -1.08 7.55 -2.16
CA GLU A 265 -0.05 6.74 -2.82
C GLU A 265 1.31 7.45 -2.82
N ASN A 266 2.37 6.66 -2.97
CA ASN A 266 3.73 7.19 -3.00
C ASN A 266 3.92 8.12 -4.22
N PRO A 267 4.28 9.40 -4.02
CA PRO A 267 4.37 10.37 -5.11
C PRO A 267 5.49 10.05 -6.12
N TYR A 268 6.48 9.24 -5.73
CA TYR A 268 7.68 8.97 -6.53
C TYR A 268 7.59 7.66 -7.33
N ARG A 269 6.51 6.87 -7.18
CA ARG A 269 6.34 5.63 -7.94
C ARG A 269 5.76 5.91 -9.31
N LYS A 270 6.47 5.47 -10.34
CA LYS A 270 6.00 5.56 -11.72
C LYS A 270 4.94 4.49 -11.98
N SER A 271 3.77 4.89 -12.47
CA SER A 271 2.78 3.96 -13.00
C SER A 271 3.39 3.21 -14.20
N GLY A 272 3.13 1.91 -14.34
CA GLY A 272 3.71 1.04 -15.39
C GLY A 272 3.41 1.44 -16.84
N LYS A 273 2.77 2.59 -17.08
CA LYS A 273 2.62 3.19 -18.42
C LYS A 273 3.88 3.93 -18.91
N ASP A 274 4.78 4.34 -18.00
CA ASP A 274 6.00 5.09 -18.37
C ASP A 274 7.28 4.25 -18.47
N SER A 275 7.22 2.96 -18.09
CA SER A 275 8.34 2.02 -18.27
C SER A 275 8.61 1.66 -19.74
N ASN A 276 7.68 1.95 -20.66
CA ASN A 276 7.87 1.76 -22.10
C ASN A 276 8.46 2.96 -22.84
N LYS A 277 8.55 4.15 -22.21
CA LYS A 277 9.21 5.33 -22.82
C LYS A 277 10.67 5.50 -22.41
N ALA A 278 11.11 4.87 -21.31
CA ALA A 278 12.50 4.92 -20.85
C ALA A 278 13.42 3.84 -21.48
N LYS A 279 12.87 2.93 -22.30
CA LYS A 279 13.64 1.95 -23.09
C LYS A 279 13.88 2.37 -24.55
N GLN A 280 13.45 3.57 -24.95
CA GLN A 280 13.57 4.10 -26.32
C GLN A 280 14.62 5.21 -26.48
N ALA A 281 15.55 5.34 -25.53
CA ALA A 281 16.65 6.31 -25.61
C ALA A 281 17.97 5.69 -25.15
N THR A 282 18.33 4.51 -25.66
CA THR A 282 19.71 4.00 -25.72
C THR A 282 19.74 2.71 -26.54
N THR A 283 19.83 2.85 -27.86
CA THR A 283 20.55 1.93 -28.76
C THR A 283 20.57 2.56 -30.14
N ILE A 284 21.74 3.09 -30.52
CA ILE A 284 22.10 3.30 -31.91
C ILE A 284 22.45 1.90 -32.45
N GLU A 285 21.65 1.48 -33.43
CA GLU A 285 21.95 0.73 -34.65
C GLU A 285 23.02 -0.38 -34.61
N GLU A 286 22.59 -1.60 -34.88
CA GLU A 286 23.08 -2.38 -36.02
C GLU A 286 21.98 -3.35 -36.49
N GLU A 287 21.73 -3.34 -37.80
CA GLU A 287 20.59 -3.91 -38.52
C GLU A 287 20.75 -5.43 -38.82
N GLU A 288 19.65 -6.17 -38.61
CA GLU A 288 19.00 -7.24 -39.43
C GLU A 288 19.79 -8.41 -40.10
N PRO A 289 19.15 -9.52 -40.54
CA PRO A 289 17.72 -9.85 -40.56
C PRO A 289 17.30 -11.25 -40.02
N ILE A 290 16.05 -11.28 -39.53
CA ILE A 290 14.94 -12.21 -39.82
C ILE A 290 15.25 -13.62 -40.38
N THR A 291 14.87 -14.66 -39.64
CA THR A 291 14.17 -15.85 -40.21
C THR A 291 13.21 -16.46 -39.18
N GLN A 292 11.94 -16.59 -39.57
CA GLN A 292 10.88 -17.33 -38.90
C GLN A 292 10.89 -18.79 -39.40
N PHE A 293 10.80 -19.81 -38.54
CA PHE A 293 10.16 -21.13 -38.78
C PHE A 293 10.03 -21.83 -37.39
N PHE A 294 8.83 -22.10 -36.88
CA PHE A 294 8.02 -23.33 -36.96
C PHE A 294 8.53 -24.54 -36.13
N PHE A 295 7.60 -25.15 -35.38
CA PHE A 295 7.70 -26.30 -34.48
C PHE A 295 8.45 -27.51 -35.06
N ASP A 296 9.26 -28.20 -34.23
CA ASP A 296 9.27 -29.68 -34.23
C ASP A 296 9.77 -30.29 -32.89
N LEU A 297 9.07 -31.34 -32.45
CA LEU A 297 9.32 -32.20 -31.30
C LEU A 297 9.95 -33.52 -31.80
N SER A 298 11.24 -33.78 -31.54
CA SER A 298 11.70 -35.17 -31.40
C SER A 298 13.08 -35.33 -30.70
N LYS A 299 13.00 -36.03 -29.56
CA LYS A 299 13.87 -37.09 -29.01
C LYS A 299 15.43 -37.04 -29.09
N GLN A 300 15.97 -37.19 -27.88
CA GLN A 300 16.97 -38.18 -27.41
C GLN A 300 18.48 -37.83 -27.28
N GLN A 301 18.89 -37.98 -26.00
CA GLN A 301 20.13 -38.57 -25.48
C GLN A 301 21.49 -37.87 -25.68
N GLY A 302 21.93 -37.23 -24.59
CA GLY A 302 23.06 -37.75 -23.81
C GLY A 302 24.41 -37.07 -23.99
N LYS A 303 24.92 -36.43 -22.91
CA LYS A 303 26.05 -36.95 -22.11
C LYS A 303 26.53 -35.94 -21.04
N LYS A 304 26.60 -36.47 -19.82
CA LYS A 304 27.62 -36.26 -18.75
C LYS A 304 27.73 -34.90 -18.03
N ARG A 305 27.28 -34.95 -16.78
CA ARG A 305 27.81 -34.17 -15.63
C ARG A 305 29.30 -34.44 -15.41
N PRO A 306 29.96 -33.58 -14.60
CA PRO A 306 30.52 -34.08 -13.35
C PRO A 306 29.88 -33.41 -12.13
N SER A 307 29.66 -34.25 -11.13
CA SER A 307 29.23 -33.94 -9.78
C SER A 307 30.45 -33.93 -8.87
N ALA A 308 30.59 -32.91 -8.01
CA ALA A 308 31.00 -32.98 -6.59
C ALA A 308 31.24 -31.52 -6.12
N GLY A 309 30.84 -31.06 -4.94
CA GLY A 309 30.53 -31.79 -3.72
C GLY A 309 29.36 -31.20 -2.93
N ARG A 310 28.76 -32.10 -2.14
CA ARG A 310 27.68 -31.89 -1.19
C ARG A 310 28.20 -31.30 0.12
N GLY A 311 27.35 -30.48 0.75
CA GLY A 311 27.30 -30.24 2.18
C GLY A 311 25.83 -30.06 2.56
N ASP A 312 25.24 -31.11 3.12
CA ASP A 312 23.83 -31.28 3.46
C ASP A 312 23.48 -30.56 4.78
N GLY A 313 22.22 -30.14 4.93
CA GLY A 313 21.75 -29.39 6.10
C GLY A 313 20.31 -28.93 5.97
N GLN A 314 19.38 -29.87 6.14
CA GLN A 314 17.94 -29.68 6.30
C GLN A 314 17.59 -28.57 7.32
N HIS A 315 16.68 -27.68 6.94
CA HIS A 315 15.58 -27.23 7.81
C HIS A 315 14.44 -26.67 6.95
N SER A 316 13.48 -27.53 6.64
CA SER A 316 12.14 -27.16 6.22
C SER A 316 11.38 -26.61 7.44
N SER A 317 11.27 -25.28 7.55
CA SER A 317 10.36 -24.63 8.49
C SER A 317 9.01 -24.34 7.80
N PRO A 318 7.86 -24.47 8.51
CA PRO A 318 6.53 -24.33 7.92
C PRO A 318 6.32 -22.91 7.41
N LYS A 319 5.83 -22.77 6.17
CA LYS A 319 5.39 -21.48 5.64
C LYS A 319 4.25 -20.99 6.53
N GLN A 320 4.46 -19.86 7.23
CA GLN A 320 3.37 -19.20 7.95
C GLN A 320 2.26 -18.80 6.96
N PRO A 321 0.98 -18.95 7.35
CA PRO A 321 -0.14 -18.69 6.48
C PRO A 321 -0.15 -17.22 6.07
N ARG A 322 -0.18 -16.99 4.75
CA ARG A 322 -0.23 -15.66 4.14
C ARG A 322 -1.50 -14.97 4.60
N LYS A 323 -1.36 -13.85 5.31
CA LYS A 323 -2.52 -13.01 5.66
C LYS A 323 -3.27 -12.62 4.39
N PRO A 324 -4.61 -12.67 4.41
CA PRO A 324 -5.40 -12.24 3.29
C PRO A 324 -5.08 -10.82 2.82
N PRO A 325 -5.25 -10.52 1.53
CA PRO A 325 -5.20 -9.16 1.02
C PRO A 325 -6.26 -8.30 1.74
N GLN A 326 -6.10 -6.97 1.73
CA GLN A 326 -7.03 -5.99 2.34
C GLN A 326 -7.61 -5.04 1.28
N PRO A 327 -8.88 -4.59 1.43
CA PRO A 327 -9.54 -3.78 0.42
C PRO A 327 -8.84 -2.47 0.09
N THR A 328 -9.04 -2.01 -1.14
CA THR A 328 -8.65 -0.68 -1.63
C THR A 328 -9.69 0.44 -1.31
N GLY A 329 -10.74 0.15 -0.52
CA GLY A 329 -11.83 1.05 -0.11
C GLY A 329 -12.79 0.40 0.93
N PRO A 330 -13.90 1.02 1.35
CA PRO A 330 -14.85 0.37 2.24
C PRO A 330 -15.49 -0.83 1.53
N CYS A 331 -15.09 -2.03 1.92
CA CYS A 331 -15.65 -3.26 1.36
C CYS A 331 -16.88 -3.66 2.18
N TRP A 332 -18.04 -3.76 1.53
CA TRP A 332 -19.29 -4.20 2.16
C TRP A 332 -19.27 -5.65 2.62
N PHE A 333 -18.28 -6.45 2.17
CA PHE A 333 -18.13 -7.86 2.48
C PHE A 333 -16.91 -8.15 3.38
N CYS A 334 -16.19 -7.13 3.84
CA CYS A 334 -15.14 -7.33 4.84
C CYS A 334 -15.72 -7.20 6.24
N LEU A 335 -15.62 -8.23 7.08
CA LEU A 335 -16.08 -8.19 8.48
C LEU A 335 -15.39 -7.08 9.30
N ALA A 336 -14.20 -6.66 8.90
CA ALA A 336 -13.45 -5.56 9.52
C ALA A 336 -13.91 -4.15 9.08
N SER A 337 -14.76 -4.06 8.05
CA SER A 337 -15.32 -2.80 7.56
C SER A 337 -16.44 -2.31 8.47
N PRO A 338 -16.54 -1.00 8.78
CA PRO A 338 -17.67 -0.44 9.53
C PRO A 338 -18.98 -0.44 8.72
N GLU A 339 -18.91 -0.61 7.39
CA GLU A 339 -20.07 -0.63 6.48
C GLU A 339 -20.64 -2.03 6.26
N VAL A 340 -20.09 -3.07 6.90
CA VAL A 340 -20.60 -4.44 6.77
C VAL A 340 -21.95 -4.60 7.48
N GLU A 341 -22.91 -5.21 6.79
CA GLU A 341 -24.25 -5.50 7.29
C GLU A 341 -24.21 -6.71 8.24
N LYS A 342 -23.72 -6.49 9.47
CA LYS A 342 -23.44 -7.55 10.46
C LYS A 342 -24.65 -8.43 10.78
N HIS A 343 -25.87 -7.90 10.65
CA HIS A 343 -27.10 -8.65 10.92
C HIS A 343 -27.35 -9.79 9.94
N LEU A 344 -26.78 -9.73 8.73
CA LEU A 344 -26.90 -10.77 7.70
C LEU A 344 -25.92 -11.94 7.90
N VAL A 345 -24.93 -11.84 8.78
CA VAL A 345 -23.90 -12.87 9.01
C VAL A 345 -24.49 -14.06 9.76
N VAL A 346 -24.51 -15.25 9.17
CA VAL A 346 -25.15 -16.44 9.76
C VAL A 346 -24.17 -17.41 10.42
N SER A 347 -22.95 -17.53 9.92
CA SER A 347 -21.92 -18.42 10.47
C SER A 347 -20.54 -17.81 10.22
N ILE A 348 -19.59 -18.04 11.13
CA ILE A 348 -18.21 -17.51 11.05
C ILE A 348 -17.25 -18.65 11.38
N GLY A 349 -16.42 -19.01 10.41
CA GLY A 349 -15.34 -19.99 10.57
C GLY A 349 -13.99 -19.32 10.82
N THR A 350 -12.92 -20.05 10.52
CA THR A 350 -11.54 -19.61 10.77
C THR A 350 -11.07 -18.59 9.73
N HIS A 351 -11.41 -18.80 8.46
CA HIS A 351 -11.00 -17.95 7.33
C HIS A 351 -12.17 -17.53 6.44
N CYS A 352 -13.34 -18.16 6.56
CA CYS A 352 -14.55 -17.86 5.81
C CYS A 352 -15.74 -17.61 6.74
N TYR A 353 -16.72 -16.88 6.23
CA TYR A 353 -17.99 -16.68 6.92
C TYR A 353 -19.14 -16.74 5.91
N LEU A 354 -20.33 -17.09 6.42
CA LEU A 354 -21.57 -17.11 5.66
C LEU A 354 -22.40 -15.88 5.97
N ALA A 355 -22.99 -15.28 4.94
CA ALA A 355 -23.97 -14.21 5.11
C ALA A 355 -25.14 -14.38 4.13
N LEU A 356 -26.33 -13.96 4.53
CA LEU A 356 -27.46 -13.89 3.61
C LEU A 356 -27.22 -12.82 2.52
N ALA A 357 -27.64 -13.12 1.30
CA ALA A 357 -27.57 -12.18 0.19
C ALA A 357 -28.61 -11.07 0.37
N LYS A 358 -28.16 -9.81 0.42
CA LYS A 358 -29.05 -8.65 0.40
C LYS A 358 -29.88 -8.64 -0.88
N GLY A 359 -31.21 -8.67 -0.75
CA GLY A 359 -32.12 -8.86 -1.88
C GLY A 359 -31.85 -10.18 -2.62
N GLY A 360 -31.73 -11.29 -1.90
CA GLY A 360 -31.56 -12.64 -2.46
C GLY A 360 -32.66 -13.04 -3.46
N LEU A 361 -32.48 -14.11 -4.24
CA LEU A 361 -33.51 -14.65 -5.14
C LEU A 361 -34.53 -15.51 -4.39
N THR A 362 -34.06 -16.19 -3.34
CA THR A 362 -34.85 -17.02 -2.43
C THR A 362 -34.49 -16.67 -0.98
N SER A 363 -35.29 -17.11 -0.01
CA SER A 363 -35.04 -16.86 1.42
C SER A 363 -33.76 -17.51 1.95
N ASP A 364 -33.27 -18.55 1.26
CA ASP A 364 -32.06 -19.31 1.62
C ASP A 364 -30.87 -18.95 0.69
N HIS A 365 -30.90 -17.78 0.03
CA HIS A 365 -29.78 -17.33 -0.82
C HIS A 365 -28.62 -16.80 0.04
N ILE A 366 -27.48 -17.48 -0.02
CA ILE A 366 -26.32 -17.24 0.86
C ILE A 366 -25.08 -16.88 0.05
N LEU A 367 -24.17 -16.15 0.69
CA LEU A 367 -22.84 -15.83 0.21
C LEU A 367 -21.81 -16.54 1.07
N ILE A 368 -20.89 -17.28 0.43
CA ILE A 368 -19.65 -17.73 1.07
C ILE A 368 -18.60 -16.66 0.81
N LEU A 369 -18.08 -16.07 1.89
CA LEU A 369 -17.19 -14.91 1.84
C LEU A 369 -15.93 -15.23 2.65
N PRO A 370 -14.72 -15.03 2.11
CA PRO A 370 -13.54 -15.08 2.95
C PRO A 370 -13.56 -13.87 3.91
N ILE A 371 -13.13 -14.08 5.16
CA ILE A 371 -12.92 -13.03 6.17
C ILE A 371 -11.85 -12.05 5.65
N GLY A 372 -10.86 -12.61 4.98
CA GLY A 372 -9.86 -11.91 4.22
C GLY A 372 -10.36 -11.27 2.93
N HIS A 373 -9.78 -10.15 2.50
CA HIS A 373 -10.17 -9.52 1.23
C HIS A 373 -9.44 -10.17 0.07
N TYR A 374 -10.06 -11.18 -0.53
CA TYR A 374 -9.61 -11.78 -1.79
C TYR A 374 -10.59 -11.39 -2.89
N GLN A 375 -10.13 -11.20 -4.13
CA GLN A 375 -11.04 -10.83 -5.22
C GLN A 375 -11.75 -12.04 -5.83
N SER A 376 -11.11 -13.21 -5.81
CA SER A 376 -11.59 -14.42 -6.47
C SER A 376 -11.14 -15.71 -5.78
N VAL A 377 -11.79 -16.84 -6.08
CA VAL A 377 -11.40 -18.17 -5.56
C VAL A 377 -9.96 -18.53 -5.98
N VAL A 378 -9.51 -18.04 -7.14
CA VAL A 378 -8.18 -18.30 -7.69
C VAL A 378 -7.06 -17.66 -6.84
N GLU A 379 -7.37 -16.60 -6.10
CA GLU A 379 -6.41 -15.89 -5.23
C GLU A 379 -6.30 -16.47 -3.81
N LEU A 380 -7.17 -17.40 -3.44
CA LEU A 380 -7.20 -17.99 -2.10
C LEU A 380 -5.97 -18.87 -1.81
N SER A 381 -5.50 -18.90 -0.57
CA SER A 381 -4.53 -19.90 -0.10
C SER A 381 -5.17 -21.29 0.00
N SER A 382 -4.37 -22.34 0.14
CA SER A 382 -4.88 -23.72 0.27
C SER A 382 -5.84 -23.88 1.46
N GLU A 383 -5.48 -23.30 2.61
CA GLU A 383 -6.28 -23.34 3.83
C GLU A 383 -7.67 -22.72 3.65
N VAL A 384 -7.75 -21.58 2.94
CA VAL A 384 -9.02 -20.90 2.69
C VAL A 384 -9.86 -21.67 1.66
N VAL A 385 -9.23 -22.32 0.67
CA VAL A 385 -9.95 -23.17 -0.30
C VAL A 385 -10.54 -24.40 0.37
N GLU A 386 -9.83 -25.01 1.32
CA GLU A 386 -10.30 -26.15 2.11
C GLU A 386 -11.56 -25.77 2.91
N GLU A 387 -11.53 -24.64 3.62
CA GLU A 387 -12.68 -24.16 4.39
C GLU A 387 -13.88 -23.76 3.50
N VAL A 388 -13.63 -23.17 2.32
CA VAL A 388 -14.69 -22.94 1.33
C VAL A 388 -15.32 -24.26 0.89
N ALA A 389 -14.53 -25.33 0.70
CA ALA A 389 -15.05 -26.64 0.32
C ALA A 389 -15.89 -27.29 1.44
N GLU A 390 -15.50 -27.10 2.70
CA GLU A 390 -16.28 -27.55 3.87
C GLU A 390 -17.64 -26.84 3.93
N TYR A 391 -17.66 -25.51 3.78
CA TYR A 391 -18.91 -24.74 3.71
C TYR A 391 -19.79 -25.17 2.53
N LYS A 392 -19.21 -25.40 1.34
CA LYS A 392 -19.94 -25.94 0.19
C LYS A 392 -20.59 -27.29 0.52
N ALA A 393 -19.86 -28.20 1.15
CA ALA A 393 -20.36 -29.52 1.50
C ALA A 393 -21.48 -29.46 2.55
N ALA A 394 -21.33 -28.63 3.58
CA ALA A 394 -22.35 -28.38 4.60
C ALA A 394 -23.64 -27.81 3.99
N LEU A 395 -23.52 -26.77 3.16
CA LEU A 395 -24.66 -26.14 2.47
C LEU A 395 -25.35 -27.11 1.50
N LYS A 396 -24.60 -27.93 0.75
CA LYS A 396 -25.18 -28.96 -0.11
C LYS A 396 -26.01 -29.97 0.69
N LYS A 397 -25.55 -30.43 1.85
CA LYS A 397 -26.30 -31.34 2.74
C LYS A 397 -27.56 -30.68 3.30
N PHE A 398 -27.42 -29.45 3.79
CA PHE A 398 -28.52 -28.66 4.33
C PHE A 398 -29.62 -28.43 3.28
N LEU A 399 -29.27 -27.91 2.10
CA LEU A 399 -30.25 -27.65 1.04
C LEU A 399 -30.91 -28.93 0.54
N LYS A 400 -30.16 -30.04 0.47
CA LYS A 400 -30.71 -31.36 0.14
C LYS A 400 -31.77 -31.82 1.15
N SER A 401 -31.57 -31.59 2.46
CA SER A 401 -32.60 -31.90 3.48
C SER A 401 -33.87 -31.07 3.34
N LYS A 402 -33.76 -29.86 2.78
CA LYS A 402 -34.90 -28.98 2.46
C LYS A 402 -35.52 -29.25 1.08
N GLY A 403 -35.05 -30.26 0.35
CA GLY A 403 -35.54 -30.59 -1.00
C GLY A 403 -35.19 -29.52 -2.05
N LYS A 404 -34.03 -28.87 -1.93
CA LYS A 404 -33.53 -27.84 -2.85
C LYS A 404 -32.18 -28.25 -3.44
N ARG A 405 -31.98 -27.98 -4.72
CA ARG A 405 -30.70 -28.07 -5.43
C ARG A 405 -29.82 -26.88 -5.07
N CYS A 406 -28.51 -27.08 -5.08
CA CYS A 406 -27.53 -26.06 -4.75
C CYS A 406 -26.81 -25.63 -6.05
N VAL A 407 -27.07 -24.41 -6.51
CA VAL A 407 -26.34 -23.81 -7.63
C VAL A 407 -25.41 -22.75 -7.09
N LEU A 408 -24.11 -22.87 -7.39
CA LEU A 408 -23.12 -21.89 -6.96
C LEU A 408 -22.59 -21.14 -8.16
N PHE A 409 -22.38 -19.83 -8.03
CA PHE A 409 -21.68 -19.08 -9.06
C PHE A 409 -20.77 -18.01 -8.47
N GLU A 410 -19.70 -17.72 -9.21
CA GLU A 410 -18.74 -16.68 -8.91
C GLU A 410 -18.60 -15.76 -10.13
N ARG A 411 -18.64 -14.45 -9.88
CA ARG A 411 -18.34 -13.43 -10.88
C ARG A 411 -17.10 -12.65 -10.47
N ASN A 412 -15.95 -13.02 -11.00
CA ASN A 412 -14.72 -12.24 -10.90
C ASN A 412 -14.66 -11.20 -12.03
N TYR A 413 -15.54 -10.21 -11.99
CA TYR A 413 -15.54 -9.07 -12.92
C TYR A 413 -16.10 -7.83 -12.23
N ARG A 414 -15.25 -6.78 -12.14
CA ARG A 414 -15.53 -5.56 -11.36
C ARG A 414 -15.97 -5.85 -9.91
N SER A 415 -15.57 -7.01 -9.37
CA SER A 415 -15.79 -7.37 -7.96
C SER A 415 -14.59 -6.90 -7.17
N GLN A 416 -14.84 -6.37 -5.96
CA GLN A 416 -13.76 -6.02 -5.04
C GLN A 416 -13.45 -7.18 -4.09
N HIS A 417 -14.47 -7.92 -3.66
CA HIS A 417 -14.36 -9.06 -2.75
C HIS A 417 -14.95 -10.31 -3.40
N LEU A 418 -14.40 -11.47 -3.09
CA LEU A 418 -14.91 -12.76 -3.49
C LEU A 418 -16.29 -12.97 -2.89
N GLN A 419 -17.29 -13.05 -3.77
CA GLN A 419 -18.65 -13.43 -3.42
C GLN A 419 -19.02 -14.70 -4.17
N LEU A 420 -18.88 -15.85 -3.49
CA LEU A 420 -19.38 -17.10 -4.02
C LEU A 420 -20.86 -17.21 -3.61
N GLN A 421 -21.74 -17.00 -4.59
CA GLN A 421 -23.18 -16.97 -4.38
C GLN A 421 -23.73 -18.40 -4.41
N VAL A 422 -24.59 -18.74 -3.46
CA VAL A 422 -25.21 -20.06 -3.32
C VAL A 422 -26.73 -19.88 -3.41
N VAL A 423 -27.29 -20.19 -4.57
CA VAL A 423 -28.73 -20.05 -4.83
C VAL A 423 -29.39 -21.42 -4.75
N PRO A 424 -30.33 -21.61 -3.81
CA PRO A 424 -31.11 -22.83 -3.77
C PRO A 424 -32.26 -22.79 -4.76
N VAL A 425 -32.39 -23.85 -5.55
CA VAL A 425 -33.46 -24.06 -6.53
C VAL A 425 -34.34 -25.23 -6.07
N PRO A 426 -35.64 -25.06 -5.82
CA PRO A 426 -36.52 -26.16 -5.43
C PRO A 426 -36.49 -27.33 -6.43
N LEU A 427 -36.48 -28.57 -5.95
CA LEU A 427 -36.40 -29.77 -6.81
C LEU A 427 -37.58 -29.91 -7.80
N ASN A 428 -38.71 -29.27 -7.50
CA ASN A 428 -39.92 -29.26 -8.32
C ASN A 428 -39.90 -28.21 -9.43
N CYS A 429 -38.95 -27.27 -9.43
CA CYS A 429 -38.85 -26.24 -10.46
C CYS A 429 -38.24 -26.80 -11.76
N CYS A 430 -37.08 -27.46 -11.68
CA CYS A 430 -36.34 -27.95 -12.85
C CYS A 430 -35.29 -29.02 -12.50
N THR A 431 -34.81 -29.72 -13.54
CA THR A 431 -33.68 -30.66 -13.44
C THR A 431 -32.35 -29.92 -13.54
N THR A 432 -31.26 -30.54 -13.08
CA THR A 432 -29.92 -29.97 -13.21
C THR A 432 -29.52 -29.75 -14.66
N ASP A 433 -29.87 -30.69 -15.54
CA ASP A 433 -29.64 -30.58 -16.97
C ASP A 433 -30.36 -29.37 -17.57
N HIS A 434 -31.60 -29.12 -17.15
CA HIS A 434 -32.35 -27.94 -17.60
C HIS A 434 -31.66 -26.64 -17.14
N ILE A 435 -31.20 -26.57 -15.89
CA ILE A 435 -30.43 -25.40 -15.41
C ILE A 435 -29.17 -25.20 -16.27
N LYS A 436 -28.45 -26.27 -16.59
CA LYS A 436 -27.25 -26.23 -17.44
C LYS A 436 -27.58 -25.69 -18.84
N GLU A 437 -28.62 -26.23 -19.48
CA GLU A 437 -29.11 -25.80 -20.79
C GLU A 437 -29.50 -24.32 -20.77
N THR A 438 -30.28 -23.87 -19.78
CA THR A 438 -30.68 -22.46 -19.66
C THR A 438 -29.47 -21.53 -19.52
N PHE A 439 -28.44 -21.92 -18.77
CA PHE A 439 -27.18 -21.16 -18.68
C PHE A 439 -26.49 -21.05 -20.04
N ILE A 440 -26.41 -22.14 -20.81
CA ILE A 440 -25.77 -22.16 -22.13
C ILE A 440 -26.58 -21.31 -23.12
N THR A 441 -27.89 -21.50 -23.22
CA THR A 441 -28.76 -20.75 -24.14
C THR A 441 -28.74 -19.25 -23.86
N GLN A 442 -28.92 -18.82 -22.60
CA GLN A 442 -28.86 -17.39 -22.28
C GLN A 442 -27.45 -16.81 -22.45
N ALA A 443 -26.39 -17.60 -22.26
CA ALA A 443 -25.04 -17.16 -22.55
C ALA A 443 -24.85 -16.92 -24.06
N GLU A 444 -25.30 -17.85 -24.92
CA GLU A 444 -25.24 -17.71 -26.37
C GLU A 444 -26.00 -16.49 -26.89
N GLU A 445 -27.21 -16.24 -26.37
CA GLU A 445 -28.00 -15.04 -26.69
C GLU A 445 -27.26 -13.73 -26.38
N GLN A 446 -26.45 -13.73 -25.32
CA GLN A 446 -25.63 -12.58 -24.91
C GLN A 446 -24.19 -12.63 -25.45
N GLN A 447 -23.88 -13.53 -26.38
CA GLN A 447 -22.55 -13.73 -26.98
C GLN A 447 -21.45 -14.09 -25.97
N ILE A 448 -21.81 -14.85 -24.94
CA ILE A 448 -20.95 -15.38 -23.88
C ILE A 448 -20.72 -16.87 -24.16
N GLU A 449 -19.45 -17.27 -24.31
CA GLU A 449 -19.08 -18.67 -24.54
C GLU A 449 -18.83 -19.40 -23.21
N LEU A 450 -19.76 -20.24 -22.76
CA LEU A 450 -19.58 -21.07 -21.57
C LEU A 450 -18.93 -22.42 -21.95
N LEU A 451 -17.78 -22.69 -21.35
CA LEU A 451 -17.04 -23.94 -21.53
C LEU A 451 -17.28 -24.88 -20.36
N GLU A 452 -17.52 -26.15 -20.65
CA GLU A 452 -17.60 -27.20 -19.63
C GLU A 452 -16.20 -27.56 -19.13
N ILE A 453 -16.05 -27.58 -17.80
CA ILE A 453 -14.81 -27.99 -17.13
C ILE A 453 -15.04 -29.35 -16.47
N PRO A 454 -14.07 -30.29 -16.57
CA PRO A 454 -14.14 -31.56 -15.83
C PRO A 454 -14.34 -31.34 -14.32
N GLU A 455 -15.14 -32.19 -13.68
CA GLU A 455 -15.53 -32.08 -12.27
C GLU A 455 -14.33 -31.91 -11.32
N HIS A 456 -13.22 -32.60 -11.59
CA HIS A 456 -12.02 -32.60 -10.74
C HIS A 456 -10.96 -31.55 -11.12
N SER A 457 -11.21 -30.72 -12.14
CA SER A 457 -10.27 -29.66 -12.51
C SER A 457 -10.40 -28.47 -11.55
N ASP A 458 -9.24 -27.99 -11.08
CA ASP A 458 -9.15 -26.78 -10.27
C ASP A 458 -9.17 -25.55 -11.19
N ILE A 459 -10.01 -24.56 -10.85
CA ILE A 459 -10.12 -23.29 -11.58
C ILE A 459 -8.75 -22.60 -11.66
N LYS A 460 -7.89 -22.78 -10.63
CA LYS A 460 -6.50 -22.26 -10.62
C LYS A 460 -5.62 -22.79 -11.75
N GLN A 461 -5.93 -23.96 -12.30
CA GLN A 461 -5.20 -24.54 -13.44
C GLN A 461 -5.65 -23.95 -14.77
N ILE A 462 -6.84 -23.35 -14.81
CA ILE A 462 -7.52 -22.89 -16.03
C ILE A 462 -7.33 -21.38 -16.23
N VAL A 463 -7.29 -20.62 -15.13
CA VAL A 463 -7.13 -19.16 -15.17
C VAL A 463 -6.13 -18.66 -14.13
N GLN A 464 -5.27 -17.72 -14.54
CA GLN A 464 -4.29 -17.09 -13.67
C GLN A 464 -4.93 -15.94 -12.86
N PRO A 465 -4.43 -15.64 -11.64
CA PRO A 465 -4.87 -14.48 -10.86
C PRO A 465 -4.83 -13.18 -11.66
N GLY A 466 -5.84 -12.33 -11.48
CA GLY A 466 -5.97 -11.04 -12.17
C GLY A 466 -6.67 -11.09 -13.54
N ILE A 467 -7.05 -12.27 -14.04
CA ILE A 467 -7.87 -12.41 -15.25
C ILE A 467 -9.35 -12.51 -14.85
N PRO A 468 -10.23 -11.65 -15.37
CA PRO A 468 -11.66 -11.73 -15.08
C PRO A 468 -12.33 -12.99 -15.65
N TYR A 469 -13.24 -13.59 -14.89
CA TYR A 469 -13.99 -14.78 -15.28
C TYR A 469 -15.38 -14.86 -14.63
N PHE A 470 -16.23 -15.70 -15.22
CA PHE A 470 -17.49 -16.15 -14.64
C PHE A 470 -17.46 -17.68 -14.53
N TYR A 471 -17.95 -18.19 -13.40
CA TYR A 471 -17.93 -19.61 -13.06
C TYR A 471 -19.26 -20.01 -12.43
N VAL A 472 -19.80 -21.16 -12.81
CA VAL A 472 -20.96 -21.78 -12.18
C VAL A 472 -20.68 -23.25 -11.89
N GLU A 473 -21.17 -23.73 -10.75
CA GLU A 473 -21.09 -25.10 -10.25
C GLU A 473 -22.51 -25.59 -9.94
N LEU A 474 -22.88 -26.73 -10.52
CA LEU A 474 -24.17 -27.36 -10.32
C LEU A 474 -24.15 -28.37 -9.15
N ASP A 475 -25.32 -28.84 -8.74
CA ASP A 475 -25.45 -29.83 -7.67
C ASP A 475 -24.88 -31.21 -8.03
N THR A 476 -24.77 -31.51 -9.34
CA THR A 476 -24.10 -32.70 -9.90
C THR A 476 -22.57 -32.62 -9.85
N GLY A 477 -21.98 -31.44 -9.58
CA GLY A 477 -20.53 -31.21 -9.63
C GLY A 477 -20.04 -30.71 -10.99
N GLU A 478 -20.90 -30.66 -12.00
CA GLU A 478 -20.60 -30.05 -13.30
C GLU A 478 -20.31 -28.56 -13.17
N LYS A 479 -19.35 -28.09 -13.98
CA LYS A 479 -18.83 -26.73 -13.93
C LYS A 479 -18.87 -26.09 -15.31
N LEU A 480 -19.41 -24.89 -15.40
CA LEU A 480 -19.31 -24.06 -16.59
C LEU A 480 -18.44 -22.83 -16.30
N PHE A 481 -17.64 -22.42 -17.28
CA PHE A 481 -16.68 -21.34 -17.11
C PHE A 481 -16.57 -20.47 -18.36
N HIS A 482 -16.48 -19.17 -18.13
CA HIS A 482 -16.24 -18.20 -19.17
C HIS A 482 -15.12 -17.25 -18.77
N ARG A 483 -14.16 -17.06 -19.67
CA ARG A 483 -13.11 -16.04 -19.52
C ARG A 483 -13.58 -14.72 -20.08
N ILE A 484 -13.77 -13.73 -19.22
CA ILE A 484 -14.33 -12.43 -19.59
C ILE A 484 -13.27 -11.58 -20.28
N LYS A 485 -13.50 -11.25 -21.56
CA LYS A 485 -12.59 -10.41 -22.37
C LYS A 485 -12.94 -8.92 -22.27
N LYS A 486 -14.21 -8.55 -22.52
CA LYS A 486 -14.76 -7.17 -22.44
C LYS A 486 -16.26 -7.25 -22.11
N ASN A 487 -16.79 -6.22 -21.45
CA ASN A 487 -18.22 -6.00 -21.16
C ASN A 487 -19.03 -7.27 -20.79
N PHE A 488 -19.06 -7.61 -19.50
CA PHE A 488 -19.87 -8.73 -18.98
C PHE A 488 -21.04 -8.21 -18.10
N PRO A 489 -22.25 -8.78 -18.22
CA PRO A 489 -23.41 -8.34 -17.43
C PRO A 489 -23.17 -8.64 -15.95
N LEU A 490 -23.34 -7.63 -15.10
CA LEU A 490 -23.08 -7.81 -13.67
C LEU A 490 -24.07 -8.80 -13.06
N GLN A 491 -25.33 -8.84 -13.49
CA GLN A 491 -26.33 -9.72 -12.89
C GLN A 491 -26.54 -11.04 -13.64
N PHE A 492 -25.70 -11.39 -14.63
CA PHE A 492 -25.90 -12.56 -15.49
C PHE A 492 -26.30 -13.84 -14.72
N GLY A 493 -25.50 -14.26 -13.73
CA GLY A 493 -25.80 -15.47 -12.95
C GLY A 493 -27.13 -15.42 -12.17
N ARG A 494 -27.57 -14.21 -11.79
CA ARG A 494 -28.87 -14.00 -11.14
C ARG A 494 -30.02 -13.94 -12.15
N GLU A 495 -29.82 -13.28 -13.28
CA GLU A 495 -30.81 -13.18 -14.37
C GLU A 495 -31.18 -14.56 -14.90
N VAL A 496 -30.19 -15.42 -15.13
CA VAL A 496 -30.41 -16.81 -15.56
C VAL A 496 -31.26 -17.56 -14.53
N LEU A 497 -30.89 -17.50 -13.25
CA LEU A 497 -31.63 -18.21 -12.18
C LEU A 497 -33.01 -17.60 -11.90
N ALA A 498 -33.22 -16.31 -12.16
CA ALA A 498 -34.51 -15.63 -11.98
C ALA A 498 -35.48 -15.85 -13.15
N SER A 499 -35.00 -16.37 -14.28
CA SER A 499 -35.78 -16.61 -15.50
C SER A 499 -37.01 -17.49 -15.25
N GLU A 500 -37.96 -17.39 -16.18
CA GLU A 500 -39.19 -18.19 -16.19
C GLU A 500 -38.92 -19.69 -16.17
N ASP A 501 -37.81 -20.11 -16.78
CA ASP A 501 -37.39 -21.52 -16.90
C ASP A 501 -36.89 -22.12 -15.58
N ILE A 502 -36.44 -21.31 -14.62
CA ILE A 502 -35.83 -21.79 -13.37
C ILE A 502 -36.67 -21.44 -12.14
N LEU A 503 -36.73 -20.17 -11.74
CA LEU A 503 -37.44 -19.74 -10.52
C LEU A 503 -38.72 -18.96 -10.81
N ASN A 504 -38.95 -18.55 -12.07
CA ASN A 504 -40.10 -17.77 -12.50
C ASN A 504 -40.33 -16.49 -11.67
N ILE A 505 -39.25 -15.73 -11.50
CA ILE A 505 -39.23 -14.46 -10.74
C ILE A 505 -38.38 -13.41 -11.48
N PRO A 506 -38.68 -13.09 -12.75
CA PRO A 506 -37.83 -12.22 -13.58
C PRO A 506 -37.62 -10.82 -12.96
N ALA A 507 -38.61 -10.32 -12.21
CA ALA A 507 -38.52 -9.06 -11.46
C ALA A 507 -37.45 -9.04 -10.34
N ARG A 508 -36.85 -10.20 -10.00
CA ARG A 508 -35.80 -10.32 -8.97
C ARG A 508 -34.38 -10.45 -9.54
N GLY A 509 -34.23 -10.33 -10.87
CA GLY A 509 -32.93 -10.35 -11.55
C GLY A 509 -31.97 -9.29 -11.02
N ASP A 510 -32.43 -8.03 -10.84
CA ASP A 510 -31.67 -6.98 -10.15
C ASP A 510 -31.93 -7.00 -8.64
N TRP A 511 -30.87 -7.20 -7.86
CA TRP A 511 -30.93 -7.17 -6.40
C TRP A 511 -31.40 -5.82 -5.84
N ARG A 512 -31.20 -4.73 -6.59
CA ARG A 512 -31.62 -3.37 -6.16
C ARG A 512 -33.13 -3.22 -6.06
N GLU A 513 -33.87 -4.02 -6.81
CA GLU A 513 -35.33 -4.05 -6.82
C GLU A 513 -35.90 -5.02 -5.77
N CYS A 514 -35.03 -5.85 -5.17
CA CYS A 514 -35.38 -6.85 -4.16
C CYS A 514 -35.17 -6.36 -2.71
N LYS A 515 -35.25 -5.05 -2.44
CA LYS A 515 -34.97 -4.51 -1.10
C LYS A 515 -36.07 -4.89 -0.12
N CYS A 516 -35.70 -5.57 0.96
CA CYS A 516 -36.54 -5.81 2.13
C CYS A 516 -36.15 -4.85 3.27
N SER A 517 -37.02 -4.75 4.27
CA SER A 517 -36.73 -4.01 5.50
C SER A 517 -35.64 -4.73 6.31
N ARG A 518 -34.96 -3.98 7.18
CA ARG A 518 -33.89 -4.54 8.03
C ARG A 518 -34.45 -5.59 9.00
N GLU A 519 -35.67 -5.39 9.49
CA GLU A 519 -36.36 -6.30 10.40
C GLU A 519 -36.67 -7.66 9.74
N GLU A 520 -37.07 -7.64 8.46
CA GLU A 520 -37.27 -8.86 7.66
C GLU A 520 -35.94 -9.58 7.41
N GLU A 521 -34.87 -8.85 7.08
CA GLU A 521 -33.52 -9.39 6.92
C GLU A 521 -33.01 -10.07 8.21
N GLU A 522 -33.21 -9.43 9.37
CA GLU A 522 -32.84 -9.98 10.68
C GLU A 522 -33.63 -11.26 11.01
N THR A 523 -34.92 -11.29 10.66
CA THR A 523 -35.77 -12.46 10.86
C THR A 523 -35.35 -13.64 9.98
N LEU A 524 -35.07 -13.38 8.70
CA LEU A 524 -34.56 -14.38 7.76
C LEU A 524 -33.20 -14.91 8.21
N ALA A 525 -32.28 -14.04 8.61
CA ALA A 525 -30.96 -14.44 9.11
C ALA A 525 -31.08 -15.32 10.36
N LYS A 526 -31.99 -14.99 11.28
CA LYS A 526 -32.24 -15.78 12.48
C LYS A 526 -32.84 -17.16 12.16
N SER A 527 -33.84 -17.22 11.28
CA SER A 527 -34.43 -18.49 10.82
C SER A 527 -33.37 -19.36 10.14
N PHE A 528 -32.53 -18.77 9.30
CA PHE A 528 -31.46 -19.48 8.61
C PHE A 528 -30.44 -20.07 9.60
N ARG A 529 -29.99 -19.27 10.59
CA ARG A 529 -29.05 -19.74 11.62
C ARG A 529 -29.58 -20.98 12.36
N GLN A 530 -30.85 -20.95 12.76
CA GLN A 530 -31.49 -22.07 13.46
C GLN A 530 -31.57 -23.33 12.60
N ASP A 531 -31.96 -23.17 11.34
CA ASP A 531 -32.09 -24.32 10.43
C ASP A 531 -30.72 -24.90 10.03
N PHE A 532 -29.68 -24.06 9.93
CA PHE A 532 -28.34 -24.45 9.51
C PHE A 532 -27.47 -24.99 10.66
N GLU A 533 -27.79 -24.68 11.92
CA GLU A 533 -27.03 -25.09 13.12
C GLU A 533 -26.60 -26.57 13.12
N PRO A 534 -27.44 -27.56 12.75
CA PRO A 534 -27.03 -28.98 12.76
C PRO A 534 -25.98 -29.35 11.70
N PHE A 535 -25.76 -28.48 10.71
CA PHE A 535 -24.85 -28.68 9.58
C PHE A 535 -23.61 -27.78 9.68
N ASP A 536 -23.57 -26.86 10.65
CA ASP A 536 -22.50 -25.89 10.80
C ASP A 536 -21.29 -26.50 11.52
N PHE A 537 -20.23 -26.76 10.76
CA PHE A 537 -18.99 -27.31 11.30
C PHE A 537 -18.21 -26.31 12.16
N SER A 538 -18.48 -25.00 12.02
CA SER A 538 -17.79 -23.97 12.82
C SER A 538 -18.22 -23.97 14.30
N LEU A 539 -19.31 -24.68 14.62
CA LEU A 539 -19.83 -24.81 15.99
C LEU A 539 -19.32 -26.07 16.72
N THR A 540 -18.59 -26.95 16.03
CA THR A 540 -18.11 -28.23 16.57
C THR A 540 -16.70 -28.20 17.17
N ASP A 541 -16.10 -27.02 17.34
CA ASP A 541 -14.77 -26.81 17.97
C ASP A 541 -14.81 -26.15 19.35
#